data_AF-A0A1A6GKR0-F1
#
_entry.id   AF-A0A1A6GKR0-F1
#
_cell.length_a   1.000
_cell.length_b   1.000
_cell.length_c   1.000
_cell.angle_alpha   90.00
_cell.angle_beta   90.00
_cell.angle_gamma   90.00
#
_symmetry.space_group_name_H-M   'P 1'
#
loop_
_entity.id
_entity.type
_entity.pdbx_description
1 polymer ?
#
loop_
_entity_poly.entity_id
_entity_poly.type
_entity_poly.pdbx_seq_one_letter_code
_entity_poly.pdbx_strand_id
1 'polypeptide(L)'
;MFDIEMWPLYKLMRGCDYWFPPPSQSNVSEIPSLDSSSKTLWLFDINQDPEERNDLSQEYPHIVQKLLSRLQYYHEHSVPSYFPPLDPRCDPKDTGVWSPWM
;
A
#
# COMPACT_ATOMS: atom_id res chain seq x y z
N MET A 1 -9.05 -18.94 16.92
CA MET A 1 -7.62 -19.18 16.68
C MET A 1 -7.46 -19.19 15.17
N PHE A 2 -6.98 -18.09 14.60
CA PHE A 2 -6.73 -18.03 13.15
C PHE A 2 -5.32 -18.55 12.96
N ASP A 3 -5.20 -19.82 12.51
CA ASP A 3 -3.94 -20.35 12.02
C ASP A 3 -3.56 -19.57 10.76
N ILE A 4 -2.72 -18.55 10.95
CA ILE A 4 -1.99 -17.91 9.87
C ILE A 4 -0.67 -18.67 9.80
N GLU A 5 -0.68 -19.86 9.19
CA GLU A 5 0.56 -20.44 8.68
C GLU A 5 1.14 -19.47 7.66
N MET A 6 2.20 -18.79 8.08
CA MET A 6 2.85 -17.69 7.37
C MET A 6 3.80 -18.27 6.31
N TRP A 7 3.22 -18.95 5.31
CA TRP A 7 3.85 -19.34 4.03
C TRP A 7 3.81 -18.10 3.09
N PRO A 8 4.82 -17.83 2.23
CA PRO A 8 5.48 -16.53 2.09
C PRO A 8 4.55 -15.32 2.06
N LEU A 9 4.99 -14.25 2.71
CA LEU A 9 4.28 -12.99 2.69
C LEU A 9 4.39 -12.41 1.27
N TYR A 10 3.26 -12.39 0.55
CA TYR A 10 3.16 -11.84 -0.79
C TYR A 10 2.35 -10.54 -0.82
N LYS A 11 2.75 -9.58 -1.65
CA LYS A 11 2.10 -8.26 -1.82
C LYS A 11 1.69 -8.03 -3.28
N LEU A 12 0.50 -7.43 -3.50
CA LEU A 12 -0.09 -7.26 -4.83
C LEU A 12 -0.06 -5.82 -5.41
N MET A 13 0.22 -4.80 -4.60
CA MET A 13 0.04 -3.40 -5.01
C MET A 13 1.17 -2.51 -4.50
N ARG A 14 1.57 -1.52 -5.32
CA ARG A 14 2.49 -0.44 -4.91
C ARG A 14 1.83 0.92 -5.13
N GLY A 15 2.14 1.88 -4.24
CA GLY A 15 1.84 3.30 -4.42
C GLY A 15 2.93 3.94 -5.29
N CYS A 16 3.57 5.01 -4.80
CA CYS A 16 4.83 5.47 -5.39
C CYS A 16 5.85 4.32 -5.36
N ASP A 17 6.37 3.96 -6.52
CA ASP A 17 7.21 2.80 -6.76
C ASP A 17 8.70 3.15 -6.83
N TYR A 18 9.06 4.34 -6.35
CA TYR A 18 10.43 4.85 -6.35
C TYR A 18 11.16 4.37 -5.10
N TRP A 19 12.45 4.12 -5.24
CA TRP A 19 13.34 3.88 -4.12
C TRP A 19 14.03 5.19 -3.73
N PHE A 20 13.87 5.61 -2.47
CA PHE A 20 14.47 6.83 -1.93
C PHE A 20 15.68 6.46 -1.05
N PRO A 21 16.92 6.55 -1.57
CA PRO A 21 18.09 6.25 -0.76
C PRO A 21 18.32 7.34 0.32
N PRO A 22 19.02 7.02 1.42
CA PRO A 22 19.36 8.01 2.43
C PRO A 22 20.13 9.20 1.81
N PRO A 23 19.69 10.46 2.02
CA PRO A 23 20.31 11.63 1.38
C PRO A 23 21.78 11.83 1.72
N SER A 24 22.25 11.35 2.89
CA SER A 24 23.65 11.42 3.28
C SER A 24 24.55 10.39 2.58
N GLN A 25 23.97 9.41 1.90
CA GLN A 25 24.68 8.26 1.30
C GLN A 25 24.55 8.23 -0.22
N SER A 26 23.71 9.07 -0.81
CA SER A 26 23.40 9.08 -2.25
C SER A 26 23.30 10.50 -2.78
N ASN A 27 23.85 10.73 -3.98
CA ASN A 27 23.67 11.99 -4.73
C ASN A 27 22.37 12.01 -5.54
N VAL A 28 21.63 10.91 -5.54
CA VAL A 28 20.35 10.75 -6.25
C VAL A 28 19.22 10.76 -5.22
N SER A 29 18.19 11.57 -5.47
CA SER A 29 17.03 11.70 -4.59
C SER A 29 16.06 10.51 -4.69
N GLU A 30 15.93 9.93 -5.88
CA GLU A 30 14.98 8.85 -6.17
C GLU A 30 15.49 7.95 -7.29
N ILE A 31 15.18 6.66 -7.17
CA ILE A 31 15.50 5.64 -8.17
C ILE A 31 14.16 5.07 -8.65
N PRO A 32 13.71 5.38 -9.88
CA PRO A 32 12.41 4.92 -10.37
C PRO A 32 12.42 3.42 -10.70
N SER A 33 11.24 2.80 -10.67
CA SER A 33 11.04 1.46 -11.22
C SER A 33 11.20 1.46 -12.74
N LEU A 34 11.48 0.29 -13.32
CA LEU A 34 11.44 0.06 -14.77
C LEU A 34 10.05 -0.34 -15.27
N ASP A 35 9.07 -0.41 -14.39
CA ASP A 35 7.70 -0.79 -14.71
C ASP A 35 7.01 0.23 -15.62
N SER A 36 6.09 -0.25 -16.46
CA SER A 36 5.23 0.63 -17.25
C SER A 36 4.19 1.31 -16.37
N SER A 37 3.80 2.54 -16.72
CA SER A 37 2.74 3.27 -16.04
C SER A 37 1.37 2.59 -16.09
N SER A 38 1.19 1.64 -17.01
CA SER A 38 -0.03 0.82 -17.15
C SER A 38 -0.06 -0.42 -16.27
N LYS A 39 1.05 -0.76 -15.59
CA LYS A 39 1.11 -1.93 -14.72
C LYS A 39 0.31 -1.64 -13.44
N THR A 40 -0.54 -2.59 -13.05
CA THR A 40 -1.46 -2.45 -11.91
C THR A 40 -1.38 -3.61 -10.93
N LEU A 41 -0.54 -4.61 -11.22
CA LEU A 41 -0.41 -5.83 -10.44
C LEU A 41 1.06 -6.26 -10.36
N TRP A 42 1.47 -6.61 -9.16
CA TRP A 42 2.79 -7.17 -8.84
C TRP A 42 2.62 -8.39 -7.94
N LEU A 43 3.65 -9.21 -7.82
CA LEU A 43 3.76 -10.26 -6.82
C LEU A 43 5.20 -10.33 -6.35
N PHE A 44 5.45 -10.11 -5.06
CA PHE A 44 6.79 -10.19 -4.47
C PHE A 44 6.83 -11.23 -3.36
N ASP A 45 7.87 -12.06 -3.32
CA ASP A 45 8.16 -12.89 -2.15
C ASP A 45 8.95 -12.04 -1.14
N ILE A 46 8.28 -11.46 -0.14
CA ILE A 46 8.90 -10.54 0.80
C ILE A 46 9.98 -11.21 1.67
N ASN A 47 9.92 -12.54 1.85
CA ASN A 47 10.93 -13.25 2.63
C ASN A 47 12.26 -13.35 1.88
N GLN A 48 12.23 -13.43 0.55
CA GLN A 48 13.42 -13.55 -0.30
C GLN A 48 13.80 -12.22 -0.97
N ASP A 49 12.84 -11.32 -1.16
CA ASP A 49 12.98 -10.01 -1.81
C ASP A 49 12.29 -8.90 -1.00
N PRO A 50 12.87 -8.50 0.15
CA PRO A 50 12.29 -7.48 1.02
C PRO A 50 12.30 -6.08 0.40
N GLU A 51 13.12 -5.85 -0.63
CA GLU A 51 13.20 -4.58 -1.36
C GLU A 51 12.22 -4.49 -2.54
N GLU A 52 11.45 -5.54 -2.80
CA GLU A 52 10.42 -5.58 -3.86
C GLU A 52 11.01 -5.21 -5.24
N ARG A 53 12.14 -5.85 -5.59
CA ARG A 53 12.88 -5.61 -6.83
C ARG A 53 12.44 -6.52 -7.98
N ASN A 54 11.93 -7.72 -7.66
CA ASN A 54 11.68 -8.79 -8.62
C ASN A 54 10.20 -9.17 -8.64
N ASP A 55 9.47 -8.70 -9.65
CA ASP A 55 8.07 -9.07 -9.83
C ASP A 55 7.92 -10.51 -10.34
N LEU A 56 7.19 -11.32 -9.59
CA LEU A 56 6.90 -12.73 -9.86
C LEU A 56 5.47 -12.97 -10.39
N SER A 57 4.73 -11.90 -10.70
CA SER A 57 3.29 -11.98 -11.02
C SER A 57 2.97 -12.88 -12.22
N GLN A 58 3.85 -12.89 -13.23
CA GLN A 58 3.71 -13.72 -14.43
C GLN A 58 4.14 -15.17 -14.19
N GLU A 59 5.06 -15.39 -13.24
CA GLU A 59 5.60 -16.72 -12.94
C GLU A 59 4.65 -17.54 -12.07
N TYR A 60 3.93 -16.90 -11.15
CA TYR A 60 3.02 -17.57 -10.22
C TYR A 60 1.57 -17.03 -10.29
N PRO A 61 0.88 -17.15 -11.44
CA PRO A 61 -0.47 -16.61 -11.63
C PRO A 61 -1.52 -17.23 -10.69
N HIS A 62 -1.30 -18.47 -10.24
CA HIS A 62 -2.17 -19.13 -9.27
C HIS A 62 -2.09 -18.48 -7.87
N ILE A 63 -0.91 -17.99 -7.46
CA ILE A 63 -0.74 -17.24 -6.21
C ILE A 63 -1.44 -15.89 -6.34
N VAL A 64 -1.27 -15.20 -7.47
CA VAL A 64 -1.99 -13.96 -7.78
C VAL A 64 -3.50 -14.15 -7.62
N GLN A 65 -4.07 -15.19 -8.23
CA GLN A 65 -5.50 -15.46 -8.13
C GLN A 65 -5.96 -15.76 -6.70
N LYS A 66 -5.17 -16.53 -5.94
CA LYS A 66 -5.45 -16.81 -4.52
C LYS A 66 -5.50 -15.51 -3.71
N LEU A 67 -4.52 -14.62 -3.90
CA LEU A 67 -4.45 -13.34 -3.18
C LEU A 67 -5.55 -12.37 -3.61
N LEU A 68 -5.88 -12.29 -4.90
CA LEU A 68 -7.01 -11.50 -5.40
C LEU A 68 -8.34 -11.99 -4.82
N SER A 69 -8.55 -13.30 -4.73
CA SER A 69 -9.75 -13.87 -4.10
C SER A 69 -9.83 -13.51 -2.61
N ARG A 70 -8.70 -13.50 -1.92
CA ARG A 70 -8.62 -13.06 -0.52
C ARG A 70 -8.89 -11.56 -0.37
N LEU A 71 -8.38 -10.73 -1.28
CA LEU A 71 -8.66 -9.30 -1.31
C LEU A 71 -10.16 -9.03 -1.54
N GLN A 72 -10.79 -9.74 -2.49
CA GLN A 72 -12.23 -9.65 -2.73
C GLN A 72 -13.03 -10.05 -1.50
N TYR A 73 -12.66 -11.15 -0.83
CA TYR A 73 -13.29 -11.55 0.43
C TYR A 73 -13.24 -10.41 1.46
N TYR A 74 -12.10 -9.76 1.66
CA TYR A 74 -12.02 -8.63 2.60
C TYR A 74 -12.84 -7.42 2.16
N HIS A 75 -12.85 -7.12 0.87
CA HIS A 75 -13.64 -6.02 0.30
C HIS A 75 -15.16 -6.24 0.54
N GLU A 76 -15.67 -7.44 0.27
CA GLU A 76 -17.09 -7.79 0.46
C GLU A 76 -17.54 -7.71 1.92
N HIS A 77 -16.62 -7.87 2.87
CA HIS A 77 -16.90 -7.78 4.30
C HIS A 77 -16.49 -6.44 4.93
N SER A 78 -16.07 -5.47 4.09
CA SER A 78 -15.69 -4.14 4.55
C SER A 78 -16.91 -3.22 4.68
N VAL A 79 -16.81 -2.25 5.59
CA VAL A 79 -17.77 -1.15 5.66
C VAL A 79 -17.44 -0.09 4.60
N PRO A 80 -18.43 0.70 4.13
CA PRO A 80 -18.15 1.83 3.25
C PRO A 80 -17.15 2.81 3.88
N SER A 81 -16.28 3.39 3.05
CA SER A 81 -15.38 4.44 3.50
C SER A 81 -16.16 5.69 3.93
N TYR A 82 -15.82 6.23 5.09
CA TYR A 82 -16.41 7.47 5.61
C TYR A 82 -15.40 8.61 5.52
N PHE A 83 -15.54 9.45 4.49
CA PHE A 83 -14.71 10.62 4.25
C PHE A 83 -15.61 11.87 4.11
N PRO A 84 -16.12 12.40 5.23
CA PRO A 84 -17.04 13.54 5.20
C PRO A 84 -16.32 14.81 4.71
N PRO A 85 -17.07 15.78 4.16
CA PRO A 85 -16.51 17.09 3.84
C PRO A 85 -16.01 17.80 5.10
N LEU A 86 -15.07 18.72 4.91
CA LEU A 86 -14.59 19.61 5.99
C LEU A 86 -15.77 20.37 6.59
N ASP A 87 -15.86 20.39 7.92
CA ASP A 87 -16.83 21.21 8.65
C ASP A 87 -16.23 22.60 8.93
N PRO A 88 -16.72 23.69 8.33
CA PRO A 88 -16.16 25.03 8.53
C PRO A 88 -16.19 25.50 9.99
N ARG A 89 -17.05 24.90 10.84
CA ARG A 89 -17.12 25.21 12.28
C ARG A 89 -15.89 24.75 13.05
N CYS A 90 -15.01 23.97 12.43
CA CYS A 90 -13.75 23.56 13.04
C CYS A 90 -12.71 24.69 13.12
N ASP A 91 -12.95 25.86 12.53
CA ASP A 91 -11.99 26.98 12.50
C ASP A 91 -11.66 27.47 13.93
N PRO A 92 -10.40 27.32 14.40
CA PRO A 92 -10.01 27.69 15.75
C PRO A 92 -9.75 29.20 15.92
N LYS A 93 -10.08 30.04 14.92
CA LYS A 93 -9.80 31.49 14.93
C LYS A 93 -10.16 32.22 16.23
N ASP A 94 -11.27 31.85 16.88
CA ASP A 94 -11.78 32.56 18.05
C ASP A 94 -11.05 32.23 19.36
N THR A 95 -10.50 31.01 19.48
CA THR A 95 -9.80 30.53 20.69
C THR A 95 -8.30 30.40 20.48
N GLY A 96 -7.84 30.37 19.22
CA GLY A 96 -6.47 30.04 18.82
C GLY A 96 -6.09 28.57 19.02
N VAL A 97 -7.04 27.71 19.42
CA VAL A 97 -6.77 26.33 19.81
C VAL A 97 -7.80 25.38 19.18
N TRP A 98 -7.31 24.33 18.53
CA TRP A 98 -8.13 23.23 18.06
C TRP A 98 -8.84 22.56 19.25
N SER A 99 -10.16 22.57 19.25
CA SER A 99 -11.01 22.06 20.34
C SER A 99 -12.23 21.34 19.75
N PRO A 100 -12.93 20.47 20.50
CA PRO A 100 -14.18 19.89 20.02
C PRO A 100 -15.18 20.98 19.61
N TRP A 101 -15.75 20.87 18.41
CA TRP A 101 -16.68 21.85 17.82
C TRP A 101 -18.04 21.23 17.42
N MET A 102 -18.20 19.93 17.65
CA MET A 102 -19.40 19.16 17.33
C MET A 102 -20.25 18.86 18.56
#